data_AF-A0A434BLE6-F1
#
_entry.id   AF-A0A434BLE6-F1
#
_cell.length_a   1.000
_cell.length_b   1.000
_cell.length_c   1.000
_cell.angle_alpha   90.00
_cell.angle_beta   90.00
_cell.angle_gamma   90.00
#
_symmetry.space_group_name_H-M   'P 1'
#
loop_
_entity.id
_entity.type
_entity.pdbx_description
1 polymer ?
#
loop_
_entity_poly.entity_id
_entity_poly.type
_entity_poly.pdbx_seq_one_letter_code
_entity_poly.pdbx_strand_id
1 'polypeptide(L)' 'LYFREPNGILFEIATDGPGFTADEPLETLGESLALPPFLEPKRASIEAGLKPLK' A
#
# COMPACT_ATOMS: atom_id res chain seq x y z
N LEU A 1 -12.59 6.51 2.33
CA LEU A 1 -13.50 7.42 1.59
C LEU A 1 -12.73 8.68 1.24
N TYR A 2 -12.91 9.22 0.04
CA TYR A 2 -12.25 10.46 -0.40
C TYR A 2 -13.28 11.53 -0.72
N PHE A 3 -13.04 12.77 -0.30
CA PHE A 3 -13.87 13.92 -0.67
C PHE A 3 -13.03 15.18 -0.78
N ARG A 4 -13.51 16.17 -1.53
CA ARG A 4 -12.89 17.50 -1.61
C ARG A 4 -13.76 18.51 -0.88
N GLU A 5 -13.13 19.34 -0.04
CA GLU A 5 -13.82 20.49 0.55
C GLU A 5 -13.91 21.65 -0.47
N PRO A 6 -14.70 22.72 -0.23
CA PRO A 6 -14.96 23.78 -1.20
C PRO A 6 -13.74 24.48 -1.83
N ASN A 7 -12.60 24.56 -1.13
CA ASN A 7 -11.35 25.13 -1.66
C ASN A 7 -10.50 24.09 -2.43
N GLY A 8 -11.01 22.87 -2.62
CA GLY A 8 -10.43 21.82 -3.44
C GLY A 8 -9.45 20.89 -2.73
N ILE A 9 -9.20 21.06 -1.43
CA ILE A 9 -8.32 20.18 -0.64
C ILE A 9 -8.94 18.77 -0.60
N LEU A 10 -8.15 17.77 -0.96
CA LEU A 10 -8.55 16.37 -0.93
C LEU A 10 -8.34 15.82 0.49
N PHE A 11 -9.44 15.36 1.11
CA PHE A 11 -9.43 14.66 2.38
C PHE A 11 -9.71 13.18 2.17
N GLU A 12 -9.10 12.38 3.05
CA GLU A 12 -9.38 10.97 3.21
C GLU A 12 -9.89 10.70 4.62
N ILE A 13 -10.89 9.83 4.72
CA ILE A 13 -11.30 9.20 5.98
C ILE A 13 -10.92 7.73 5.88
N ALA A 14 -9.99 7.31 6.73
CA ALA A 14 -9.48 5.95 6.85
C ALA A 14 -9.81 5.38 8.24
N THR A 15 -9.97 4.06 8.31
CA THR A 15 -10.14 3.33 9.57
C THR A 15 -8.80 3.11 10.25
N ASP A 16 -8.79 3.05 11.58
CA ASP A 16 -7.56 2.77 12.35
C ASP A 16 -7.00 1.36 12.10
N GLY A 17 -7.88 0.39 11.81
CA GLY A 17 -7.52 -0.99 11.53
C GLY A 17 -7.73 -1.40 10.07
N PRO A 18 -7.24 -2.58 9.66
CA PRO A 18 -6.50 -3.57 10.48
C PRO A 18 -5.01 -3.25 10.69
N GLY A 19 -4.45 -2.25 10.00
CA GLY A 19 -3.04 -1.86 10.11
C GLY A 19 -2.09 -2.74 9.28
N PHE A 20 -0.80 -2.43 9.33
CA PHE A 20 0.23 -3.06 8.49
C PHE A 20 0.65 -4.46 8.95
N THR A 21 0.39 -4.83 10.20
CA THR A 21 0.72 -6.17 10.72
C THR A 21 -0.34 -7.22 10.39
N ALA A 22 -1.29 -6.88 9.52
CA ALA A 22 -2.36 -7.78 9.10
C ALA A 22 -1.82 -8.90 8.20
N ASP A 23 -0.77 -8.62 7.43
CA ASP A 23 -0.16 -9.50 6.43
C ASP A 23 1.36 -9.67 6.58
N GLU A 24 2.04 -8.86 7.40
CA GLU A 24 3.48 -8.96 7.64
C GLU A 24 3.82 -8.88 9.14
N PRO A 25 4.72 -9.74 9.68
CA PRO A 25 5.21 -9.60 11.05
C PRO A 25 5.90 -8.25 11.27
N LEU A 26 5.81 -7.73 12.50
CA LEU A 26 6.41 -6.44 12.84
C LEU A 26 7.95 -6.46 12.63
N GLU A 27 8.58 -7.59 12.89
CA GLU A 27 10.03 -7.78 12.87
C GLU A 27 10.61 -7.65 11.45
N THR A 28 9.81 -7.91 10.42
CA THR A 28 10.23 -7.90 9.01
C THR A 28 9.47 -6.87 8.18
N LEU A 29 8.73 -5.96 8.82
CA LEU A 29 7.81 -5.03 8.16
C LEU A 29 8.55 -4.13 7.15
N GLY A 30 8.10 -4.17 5.89
CA GLY A 30 8.65 -3.33 4.83
C GLY A 30 10.00 -3.80 4.27
N GLU A 31 10.46 -5.01 4.61
CA GLU A 31 11.67 -5.60 4.02
C GLU A 31 11.44 -6.09 2.58
N SER A 32 10.18 -6.37 2.20
CA SER A 32 9.82 -6.92 0.91
C SER A 32 8.69 -6.14 0.22
N LEU A 33 8.54 -6.33 -1.10
CA LEU A 33 7.42 -5.76 -1.84
C LEU A 33 6.13 -6.50 -1.52
N ALA A 34 5.30 -5.92 -0.65
CA ALA A 34 3.94 -6.36 -0.41
C ALA A 34 3.02 -6.00 -1.59
N LEU A 35 2.26 -6.98 -2.07
CA LEU A 35 1.21 -6.79 -3.07
C LEU A 35 -0.13 -7.26 -2.48
N PRO A 36 -1.23 -6.55 -2.74
CA PRO A 36 -2.53 -7.08 -2.36
C PRO A 36 -2.80 -8.39 -3.13
N PRO A 37 -3.55 -9.35 -2.57
CA PRO A 37 -3.70 -10.69 -3.16
C PRO A 37 -4.14 -10.71 -4.62
N PHE A 38 -4.95 -9.73 -5.05
CA PHE A 38 -5.42 -9.64 -6.44
C PHE A 38 -4.35 -9.17 -7.45
N LEU A 39 -3.21 -8.67 -6.99
CA LEU A 39 -2.06 -8.28 -7.83
C LEU A 39 -0.92 -9.28 -7.81
N GLU A 40 -0.92 -10.26 -6.90
CA GLU A 40 0.10 -11.31 -6.84
C GLU A 40 0.34 -12.04 -8.18
N PRO A 41 -0.69 -12.38 -8.99
CA PRO A 41 -0.47 -12.99 -10.31
C PRO A 41 0.33 -12.12 -11.28
N LYS A 42 0.48 -10.81 -11.00
CA LYS A 42 1.21 -9.84 -11.81
C LYS A 42 2.56 -9.43 -11.20
N ARG A 43 2.99 -10.04 -10.08
CA ARG A 43 4.20 -9.67 -9.34
C ARG A 43 5.41 -9.44 -10.23
N ALA A 44 5.76 -10.42 -11.07
CA ALA A 44 6.94 -10.33 -11.94
C ALA A 44 6.90 -9.10 -12.88
N SER A 45 5.72 -8.77 -13.41
CA SER A 45 5.56 -7.59 -14.28
C SER A 45 5.63 -6.27 -13.51
N ILE A 46 5.16 -6.26 -12.27
CA ILE A 46 5.20 -5.08 -11.39
C ILE A 46 6.65 -4.83 -10.96
N GLU A 47 7.32 -5.86 -10.44
CA GLU A 47 8.72 -5.78 -9.98
C GLU A 47 9.67 -5.34 -11.10
N ALA A 48 9.45 -5.81 -12.34
CA ALA A 48 10.25 -5.40 -13.50
C ALA A 48 10.12 -3.89 -13.82
N GLY A 49 9.03 -3.23 -13.42
CA GLY A 49 8.80 -1.80 -13.63
C GLY A 49 9.27 -0.90 -12.49
N LEU A 50 9.71 -1.48 -11.36
CA LEU A 50 10.12 -0.72 -10.18
C LEU A 50 11.62 -0.45 -10.20
N LYS A 51 11.98 0.77 -9.83
CA LYS A 51 13.38 1.12 -9.55
C LYS A 51 13.72 0.73 -8.11
N PRO A 52 14.81 -0.02 -7.87
CA PRO A 52 15.24 -0.35 -6.52
C PRO A 52 15.50 0.90 -5.67
N LEU A 53 15.14 0.83 -4.39
CA LEU A 53 15.47 1.85 -3.40
C LEU A 53 16.97 1.77 -3.06
N LYS A 54 17.58 2.92 -2.74
CA LYS A 54 18.98 3.02 -2.31
C LYS A 54 19.06 3.17 -0.81
#